data_AF-A0A268FCL7-F1
#
_entry.id   AF-A0A268FCL7-F1
#
_cell.length_a   1.000
_cell.length_b   1.000
_cell.length_c   1.000
_cell.angle_alpha   90.00
_cell.angle_beta   90.00
_cell.angle_gamma   90.00
#
_symmetry.space_group_name_H-M   'P 1'
#
loop_
_entity.id
_entity.type
_entity.pdbx_description
1 polymer ?
#
loop_
_entity_poly.entity_id
_entity_poly.type
_entity_poly.pdbx_seq_one_letter_code
_entity_poly.pdbx_strand_id
1 'polypeptide(L)'
;MAVASFIKESLINIGLKVENQDELFHAMFEKAYEQGFVKETFLPKIKERESIFPTGLSVNNYSIAIPHTDPEHVVEQFIAVSVLEKPVSFHLMEDNTKTTEVQAVLMLGLNQPHSQIEVLQELMQVIQVEEHLEKLIHAKDKSDITLLFESIKIS
;
A
#
# COMPACT_ATOMS: atom_id res chain seq x y z
N MET A 1 -7.24 -16.32 -0.98
CA MET A 1 -7.52 -14.88 -0.94
C MET A 1 -6.84 -14.25 -2.15
N ALA A 2 -7.56 -13.44 -2.92
CA ALA A 2 -6.95 -12.78 -4.08
C ALA A 2 -5.83 -11.83 -3.62
N VAL A 3 -6.06 -11.05 -2.55
CA VAL A 3 -5.06 -10.12 -1.99
C VAL A 3 -3.72 -10.79 -1.65
N ALA A 4 -3.74 -11.91 -0.93
CA ALA A 4 -2.50 -12.63 -0.56
C ALA A 4 -1.65 -13.00 -1.79
N SER A 5 -2.29 -13.39 -2.89
CA SER A 5 -1.59 -13.73 -4.14
C SER A 5 -0.95 -12.53 -4.85
N PHE A 6 -1.37 -11.31 -4.52
CA PHE A 6 -0.81 -10.08 -5.05
C PHE A 6 0.29 -9.50 -4.17
N ILE A 7 0.43 -9.92 -2.91
CA ILE A 7 1.58 -9.51 -2.08
C ILE A 7 2.87 -10.04 -2.73
N LYS A 8 3.78 -9.15 -3.10
CA LYS A 8 5.08 -9.53 -3.67
C LYS A 8 6.16 -9.36 -2.62
N GLU A 9 6.73 -10.47 -2.14
CA GLU A 9 7.80 -10.46 -1.12
C GLU A 9 9.01 -9.61 -1.53
N SER A 10 9.32 -9.57 -2.83
CA SER A 10 10.38 -8.74 -3.40
C SER A 10 10.09 -7.23 -3.34
N LEU A 11 8.84 -6.83 -3.11
CA LEU A 11 8.37 -5.46 -2.93
C LEU A 11 8.01 -5.13 -1.47
N ILE A 12 8.37 -5.99 -0.52
CA ILE A 12 8.21 -5.73 0.91
C ILE A 12 9.43 -4.97 1.45
N ASN A 13 9.17 -3.88 2.18
CA ASN A 13 10.16 -3.07 2.90
C ASN A 13 9.76 -2.93 4.36
N ILE A 14 10.71 -3.10 5.27
CA ILE A 14 10.52 -2.91 6.71
C ILE A 14 11.54 -1.90 7.20
N GLY A 15 11.08 -0.90 7.94
CA GLY A 15 11.91 0.23 8.36
C GLY A 15 12.37 1.08 7.18
N LEU A 16 11.48 1.31 6.20
CA LEU A 16 11.80 2.17 5.06
C LEU A 16 12.05 3.61 5.56
N LYS A 17 13.24 4.13 5.27
CA LYS A 17 13.67 5.49 5.63
C LYS A 17 13.32 6.45 4.51
N VAL A 18 12.36 7.31 4.76
CA VAL A 18 11.91 8.39 3.87
C VAL A 18 11.42 9.56 4.73
N GLU A 19 11.61 10.78 4.27
CA GLU A 19 11.24 11.98 5.05
C GLU A 19 9.86 12.53 4.65
N ASN A 20 9.34 12.15 3.48
CA ASN A 20 8.07 12.67 2.96
C ASN A 20 7.40 11.72 1.95
N GLN A 21 6.18 12.05 1.54
CA GLN A 21 5.38 11.26 0.60
C GLN A 21 6.04 11.15 -0.79
N ASP A 22 6.79 12.16 -1.24
CA ASP A 22 7.45 12.13 -2.55
C ASP A 22 8.59 11.10 -2.58
N GLU A 23 9.43 11.09 -1.56
CA GLU A 23 10.51 10.11 -1.35
C GLU A 23 9.96 8.70 -1.19
N LEU A 24 8.86 8.54 -0.43
CA LEU A 24 8.13 7.28 -0.29
C LEU A 24 7.70 6.73 -1.66
N PHE A 25 7.02 7.54 -2.47
CA PHE A 25 6.56 7.11 -3.78
C PHE A 25 7.72 6.80 -4.72
N HIS A 26 8.80 7.58 -4.67
CA HIS A 26 9.98 7.32 -5.49
C HIS A 26 10.63 5.97 -5.11
N ALA A 27 10.86 5.72 -3.83
CA ALA A 27 11.48 4.47 -3.35
C ALA A 27 10.64 3.23 -3.67
N MET A 28 9.31 3.33 -3.54
CA MET A 28 8.43 2.21 -3.87
C MET A 28 8.32 2.00 -5.39
N PHE A 29 8.27 3.08 -6.17
CA PHE A 29 8.28 3.02 -7.63
C PHE A 29 9.55 2.39 -8.18
N GLU A 30 10.73 2.81 -7.70
CA GLU A 30 12.02 2.32 -8.18
C GLU A 30 12.08 0.79 -8.13
N LYS A 31 11.74 0.21 -6.98
CA LYS A 31 11.70 -1.26 -6.80
C LYS A 31 10.68 -1.95 -7.71
N ALA A 32 9.49 -1.38 -7.87
CA ALA A 32 8.46 -1.95 -8.72
C ALA A 32 8.84 -1.87 -10.20
N TYR A 33 9.47 -0.77 -10.61
CA TYR A 33 9.90 -0.51 -11.98
C TYR A 33 11.08 -1.40 -12.38
N GLU A 34 12.12 -1.48 -11.55
CA GLU A 34 13.29 -2.35 -11.78
C GLU A 34 12.92 -3.83 -11.95
N GLN A 35 11.84 -4.26 -11.29
CA GLN A 35 11.33 -5.62 -11.38
C GLN A 35 10.26 -5.82 -12.47
N GLY A 36 9.92 -4.76 -13.22
CA GLY A 36 9.01 -4.84 -14.36
C GLY A 36 7.52 -4.88 -14.01
N PHE A 37 7.12 -4.51 -12.80
CA PHE A 37 5.71 -4.48 -12.39
C PHE A 37 4.95 -3.27 -12.93
N VAL A 38 5.65 -2.16 -13.19
CA VAL A 38 5.06 -0.88 -13.59
C VAL A 38 5.81 -0.27 -14.77
N LYS A 39 5.17 0.66 -15.46
CA LYS A 39 5.78 1.49 -16.50
C LYS A 39 6.42 2.74 -15.86
N GLU A 40 7.32 3.40 -16.58
CA GLU A 40 7.93 4.67 -16.15
C GLU A 40 6.90 5.76 -15.81
N THR A 41 5.72 5.69 -16.45
CA THR A 41 4.59 6.61 -16.24
C THR A 41 3.91 6.45 -14.88
N PHE A 42 4.20 5.38 -14.13
CA PHE A 42 3.51 5.09 -12.87
C PHE A 42 3.79 6.13 -11.79
N LEU A 43 5.05 6.53 -11.59
CA LEU A 43 5.44 7.49 -10.55
C LEU A 43 4.73 8.85 -10.65
N PRO A 44 4.72 9.55 -11.82
CA PRO A 44 4.00 10.82 -11.90
C PRO A 44 2.49 10.63 -11.70
N LYS A 45 1.94 9.48 -12.11
CA LYS A 45 0.50 9.22 -12.09
C LYS A 45 -0.05 8.82 -10.74
N ILE A 46 0.72 8.09 -9.92
CA ILE A 46 0.35 7.83 -8.53
C ILE A 46 0.41 9.11 -7.69
N LYS A 47 1.41 9.97 -7.92
CA LYS A 47 1.52 11.29 -7.27
C LYS A 47 0.35 12.20 -7.61
N GLU A 48 0.02 12.31 -8.89
CA GLU A 48 -1.14 13.08 -9.37
C GLU A 48 -2.44 12.56 -8.73
N ARG A 49 -2.65 11.23 -8.77
CA ARG A 49 -3.87 10.61 -8.24
C ARG A 49 -4.03 10.84 -6.75
N GLU A 50 -2.97 10.64 -5.98
CA GLU A 50 -2.95 10.84 -4.52
C GLU A 50 -3.27 12.29 -4.16
N SER A 51 -2.76 13.27 -4.92
CA SER A 51 -3.01 14.69 -4.66
C SER A 51 -4.49 15.10 -4.80
N ILE A 52 -5.22 14.42 -5.69
CA ILE A 52 -6.64 14.70 -5.98
C ILE A 52 -7.55 13.84 -5.10
N PHE A 53 -7.15 12.61 -4.83
CA PHE A 53 -7.95 11.58 -4.19
C PHE A 53 -7.06 10.83 -3.19
N PRO A 54 -6.89 11.38 -1.99
CA PRO A 54 -5.98 10.83 -1.01
C PRO A 54 -6.41 9.45 -0.53
N THR A 55 -5.43 8.66 -0.11
CA THR A 55 -5.62 7.27 0.29
C THR A 55 -5.21 6.98 1.73
N GLY A 56 -4.90 8.01 2.52
CA GLY A 56 -4.64 7.88 3.94
C GLY A 56 -5.86 7.39 4.71
N LEU A 57 -5.68 6.40 5.57
CA LEU A 57 -6.71 5.79 6.40
C LEU A 57 -6.24 5.83 7.86
N SER A 58 -7.12 6.25 8.75
CA SER A 58 -6.93 6.20 10.20
C SER A 58 -7.85 5.12 10.77
N VAL A 59 -7.29 4.09 11.39
CA VAL A 59 -8.02 2.97 11.98
C VAL A 59 -7.56 2.82 13.42
N ASN A 60 -8.41 3.27 14.36
CA ASN A 60 -8.11 3.33 15.79
C ASN A 60 -6.78 4.06 16.06
N ASN A 61 -5.76 3.32 16.52
CA ASN A 61 -4.45 3.85 16.89
C ASN A 61 -3.42 3.81 15.75
N TYR A 62 -3.81 3.32 14.57
CA TYR A 62 -2.91 3.05 13.46
C TYR A 62 -3.33 3.78 12.20
N SER A 63 -2.34 4.21 11.43
CA SER A 63 -2.58 4.89 10.16
C SER A 63 -1.81 4.23 9.04
N ILE A 64 -2.50 4.01 7.93
CA ILE A 64 -1.94 3.41 6.72
C ILE A 64 -2.33 4.20 5.47
N ALA A 65 -1.70 3.92 4.34
CA ALA A 65 -2.17 4.39 3.03
C ALA A 65 -2.24 3.25 2.03
N ILE A 66 -3.17 3.36 1.07
CA ILE A 66 -3.34 2.39 -0.02
C ILE A 66 -3.22 3.04 -1.41
N PRO A 67 -2.09 3.71 -1.70
CA PRO A 67 -1.95 4.53 -2.90
C PRO A 67 -1.95 3.65 -4.16
N HIS A 68 -2.65 4.12 -5.18
CA HIS A 68 -2.80 3.42 -6.45
C HIS A 68 -3.11 4.41 -7.58
N THR A 69 -2.95 3.95 -8.83
CA THR A 69 -3.22 4.75 -10.03
C THR A 69 -3.89 3.88 -11.11
N ASP A 70 -4.07 4.44 -12.30
CA ASP A 70 -4.83 3.80 -13.37
C ASP A 70 -4.14 2.53 -13.91
N PRO A 71 -4.93 1.50 -14.31
CA PRO A 71 -4.46 0.22 -14.85
C PRO A 71 -3.41 0.31 -15.95
N GLU A 72 -3.47 1.35 -16.78
CA GLU A 72 -2.57 1.50 -17.93
C GLU A 72 -1.10 1.71 -17.56
N HIS A 73 -0.82 2.10 -16.32
CA HIS A 73 0.54 2.30 -15.82
C HIS A 73 1.14 1.04 -15.17
N VAL A 74 0.35 -0.04 -15.07
CA VAL A 74 0.70 -1.29 -14.40
C VAL A 74 0.90 -2.40 -15.43
N VAL A 75 2.03 -3.10 -15.35
CA VAL A 75 2.40 -4.21 -16.25
C VAL A 75 1.93 -5.55 -15.67
N GLU A 76 2.21 -5.79 -14.39
CA GLU A 76 1.78 -6.98 -13.65
C GLU A 76 1.06 -6.55 -12.37
N GLN A 77 0.04 -7.30 -11.94
CA GLN A 77 -0.67 -6.98 -10.69
C GLN A 77 0.18 -7.27 -9.45
N PHE A 78 0.20 -6.34 -8.51
CA PHE A 78 0.93 -6.48 -7.25
C PHE A 78 0.35 -5.62 -6.13
N ILE A 79 0.73 -5.97 -4.92
CA ILE A 79 0.65 -5.15 -3.72
C ILE A 79 2.06 -5.11 -3.13
N ALA A 80 2.61 -3.90 -3.05
CA ALA A 80 3.89 -3.63 -2.41
C ALA A 80 3.63 -3.10 -1.00
N VAL A 81 4.36 -3.61 -0.01
CA VAL A 81 4.15 -3.26 1.39
C VAL A 81 5.39 -2.57 1.95
N SER A 82 5.23 -1.39 2.50
CA SER A 82 6.31 -0.64 3.16
C SER A 82 5.90 -0.27 4.57
N VAL A 83 6.57 -0.83 5.57
CA VAL A 83 6.51 -0.36 6.97
C VAL A 83 7.58 0.71 7.14
N LEU A 84 7.18 1.90 7.57
CA LEU A 84 8.05 3.08 7.60
C LEU A 84 8.82 3.16 8.91
N GLU A 85 10.07 3.65 8.87
CA GLU A 85 10.84 3.90 10.09
C GLU A 85 10.27 5.06 10.91
N LYS A 86 9.75 6.08 10.21
CA LYS A 86 9.03 7.21 10.79
C LYS A 86 7.72 7.39 10.03
N PRO A 87 6.64 7.85 10.70
CA PRO A 87 5.41 8.15 10.00
C PRO A 87 5.59 9.22 8.91
N VAL A 88 4.81 9.11 7.85
CA VAL A 88 4.75 10.08 6.75
C VAL A 88 3.33 10.64 6.67
N SER A 89 3.20 11.97 6.55
CA SER A 89 1.89 12.62 6.48
C SER A 89 1.18 12.31 5.16
N PHE A 90 -0.08 11.87 5.26
CA PHE A 90 -1.02 11.70 4.15
C PHE A 90 -2.31 12.44 4.45
N HIS A 91 -2.99 12.95 3.43
CA HIS A 91 -4.37 13.41 3.59
C HIS A 91 -5.30 12.21 3.85
N LEU A 92 -6.37 12.41 4.62
CA LEU A 92 -7.36 11.38 4.87
C LEU A 92 -8.26 11.16 3.65
N MET A 93 -8.52 9.90 3.32
CA MET A 93 -9.42 9.48 2.24
C MET A 93 -10.86 9.99 2.47
N GLU A 94 -11.32 10.00 3.72
CA GLU A 94 -12.66 10.47 4.09
C GLU A 94 -12.78 12.01 4.20
N ASP A 95 -11.66 12.71 4.39
CA ASP A 95 -11.61 14.15 4.60
C ASP A 95 -10.25 14.74 4.19
N ASN A 96 -10.17 15.21 2.94
CA ASN A 96 -8.94 15.76 2.38
C ASN A 96 -8.47 17.06 3.07
N THR A 97 -9.26 17.66 3.98
CA THR A 97 -8.81 18.82 4.77
C THR A 97 -7.96 18.42 5.98
N LYS A 98 -7.95 17.13 6.32
CA LYS A 98 -7.20 16.58 7.44
C LYS A 98 -6.09 15.66 6.96
N THR A 99 -5.08 15.51 7.81
CA THR A 99 -3.97 14.60 7.57
C THR A 99 -3.87 13.54 8.66
N THR A 100 -3.16 12.47 8.36
CA THR A 100 -2.81 11.40 9.28
C THR A 100 -1.36 10.97 9.06
N GLU A 101 -0.72 10.49 10.12
CA GLU A 101 0.68 10.10 10.14
C GLU A 101 0.82 8.60 9.85
N VAL A 102 0.99 8.26 8.57
CA VAL A 102 0.98 6.88 8.05
C VAL A 102 2.23 6.12 8.46
N GLN A 103 2.04 4.94 9.06
CA GLN A 103 3.12 4.05 9.54
C GLN A 103 3.40 2.90 8.57
N ALA A 104 2.42 2.50 7.76
CA ALA A 104 2.58 1.47 6.74
C ALA A 104 1.81 1.80 5.46
N VAL A 105 2.35 1.41 4.31
CA VAL A 105 1.82 1.76 2.99
C VAL A 105 1.68 0.49 2.18
N LEU A 106 0.50 0.27 1.60
CA LEU A 106 0.21 -0.85 0.71
C LEU A 106 -0.08 -0.29 -0.68
N MET A 107 0.97 -0.11 -1.48
CA MET A 107 0.83 0.42 -2.83
C MET A 107 0.29 -0.64 -3.78
N LEU A 108 -0.78 -0.31 -4.49
CA LEU A 108 -1.50 -1.26 -5.33
C LEU A 108 -1.19 -0.99 -6.81
N GLY A 109 -0.73 -2.01 -7.51
CA GLY A 109 -0.72 -2.05 -8.97
C GLY A 109 -1.79 -3.03 -9.44
N LEU A 110 -2.93 -2.53 -9.91
CA LEU A 110 -4.05 -3.35 -10.36
C LEU A 110 -4.36 -3.00 -11.82
N ASN A 111 -4.24 -3.98 -12.73
CA ASN A 111 -4.39 -3.75 -14.17
C ASN A 111 -5.60 -4.45 -14.82
N GLN A 112 -6.45 -5.08 -14.02
CA GLN A 112 -7.71 -5.69 -14.48
C GLN A 112 -8.89 -5.00 -13.78
N PRO A 113 -9.78 -4.31 -14.52
CA PRO A 113 -10.87 -3.54 -13.92
C PRO A 113 -11.81 -4.36 -13.02
N HIS A 114 -12.05 -5.63 -13.39
CA HIS A 114 -12.92 -6.51 -12.60
C HIS A 114 -12.27 -7.00 -11.29
N SER A 115 -10.96 -7.23 -11.26
CA SER A 115 -10.27 -7.65 -10.02
C SER A 115 -10.04 -6.49 -9.06
N GLN A 116 -9.99 -5.24 -9.56
CA GLN A 116 -9.64 -4.09 -8.73
C GLN A 116 -10.61 -3.89 -7.56
N ILE A 117 -11.91 -3.97 -7.80
CA ILE A 117 -12.92 -3.78 -6.76
C ILE A 117 -12.85 -4.91 -5.74
N GLU A 118 -12.71 -6.16 -6.19
CA GLU A 118 -12.62 -7.34 -5.31
C GLU A 118 -11.39 -7.28 -4.42
N VAL A 119 -10.22 -6.99 -4.99
CA VAL A 119 -8.95 -6.85 -4.25
C VAL A 119 -9.03 -5.71 -3.24
N LEU A 120 -9.60 -4.56 -3.61
CA LEU A 120 -9.80 -3.46 -2.68
C LEU A 120 -10.74 -3.84 -1.54
N GLN A 121 -11.86 -4.51 -1.82
CA GLN A 121 -12.80 -4.93 -0.78
C GLN A 121 -12.19 -5.94 0.19
N GLU A 122 -11.48 -6.94 -0.32
CA GLU A 122 -10.74 -7.89 0.51
C GLU A 122 -9.67 -7.16 1.36
N LEU A 123 -8.93 -6.22 0.76
CA LEU A 123 -7.90 -5.47 1.46
C LEU A 123 -8.50 -4.58 2.56
N MET A 124 -9.61 -3.90 2.29
CA MET A 124 -10.32 -3.09 3.29
C MET A 124 -10.76 -3.93 4.49
N GLN A 125 -11.22 -5.17 4.27
CA GLN A 125 -11.57 -6.07 5.36
C GLN A 125 -10.37 -6.48 6.22
N VAL A 126 -9.18 -6.63 5.61
CA VAL A 126 -7.94 -6.90 6.34
C VAL A 126 -7.53 -5.70 7.18
N ILE A 127 -7.46 -4.52 6.58
CA ILE A 127 -6.87 -3.33 7.22
C ILE A 127 -7.79 -2.63 8.21
N GLN A 128 -9.10 -2.88 8.19
CA GLN A 128 -10.02 -2.34 9.20
C GLN A 128 -9.95 -3.08 10.54
N VAL A 129 -9.19 -4.18 10.63
CA VAL A 129 -8.99 -4.93 11.86
C VAL A 129 -7.71 -4.45 12.55
N GLU A 130 -7.86 -3.86 13.74
CA GLU A 130 -6.74 -3.29 14.51
C GLU A 130 -5.62 -4.30 14.79
N GLU A 131 -5.95 -5.56 15.12
CA GLU A 131 -4.96 -6.61 15.35
C GLU A 131 -4.11 -6.90 14.10
N HIS A 132 -4.69 -6.83 12.90
CA HIS A 132 -3.95 -7.02 11.66
C HIS A 132 -3.00 -5.85 11.39
N LEU A 133 -3.45 -4.61 11.65
CA LEU A 133 -2.60 -3.43 11.54
C LEU A 133 -1.46 -3.44 12.54
N GLU A 134 -1.73 -3.83 13.78
CA GLU A 134 -0.70 -3.98 14.81
C GLU A 134 0.39 -4.97 14.37
N LYS A 135 0.00 -6.14 13.86
CA LYS A 135 0.93 -7.14 13.32
C LYS A 135 1.71 -6.61 12.12
N LEU A 136 1.04 -5.93 11.19
CA LEU A 136 1.66 -5.33 10.01
C LEU A 136 2.72 -4.29 10.40
N ILE A 137 2.37 -3.34 11.26
CA ILE A 137 3.23 -2.21 11.64
C ILE A 137 4.41 -2.66 12.50
N HIS A 138 4.23 -3.71 13.32
CA HIS A 138 5.30 -4.22 14.20
C HIS A 138 6.10 -5.39 13.60
N ALA A 139 5.83 -5.76 12.34
CA ALA A 139 6.55 -6.81 11.61
C ALA A 139 8.07 -6.63 11.72
N LYS A 140 8.78 -7.73 11.96
CA LYS A 140 10.24 -7.77 12.11
C LYS A 140 10.94 -8.16 10.83
N ASP A 141 10.30 -8.97 10.02
CA ASP A 141 10.80 -9.38 8.72
C ASP A 141 9.66 -9.58 7.71
N LYS A 142 10.04 -9.84 6.45
CA LYS A 142 9.09 -9.99 5.35
C LYS A 142 8.12 -11.15 5.56
N SER A 143 8.56 -12.19 6.28
CA SER A 143 7.76 -13.38 6.52
C SER A 143 6.59 -13.10 7.44
N ASP A 144 6.75 -12.20 8.42
CA ASP A 144 5.62 -11.74 9.26
C ASP A 144 4.49 -11.17 8.40
N ILE A 145 4.84 -10.38 7.38
CA ILE A 145 3.87 -9.74 6.48
C ILE A 145 3.24 -10.78 5.55
N THR A 146 4.01 -11.66 4.92
CA THR A 146 3.43 -12.69 4.04
C THR A 146 2.52 -13.63 4.83
N LEU A 147 2.94 -14.07 6.02
CA LEU A 147 2.14 -14.95 6.89
C LEU A 147 0.86 -14.27 7.38
N LEU A 148 0.89 -12.96 7.67
CA LEU A 148 -0.32 -12.21 8.02
C LEU A 148 -1.37 -12.34 6.91
N PHE A 149 -1.02 -12.03 5.66
CA PHE A 149 -1.95 -12.11 4.54
C PHE A 149 -2.33 -13.54 4.15
N GLU A 150 -1.47 -14.54 4.37
CA GLU A 150 -1.80 -15.94 4.11
C GLU A 150 -2.75 -16.54 5.17
N SER A 151 -2.62 -16.09 6.43
CA SER A 151 -3.38 -16.65 7.56
C SER A 151 -4.81 -16.15 7.67
N ILE A 152 -5.11 -14.97 7.09
CA ILE A 152 -6.45 -14.39 7.16
C ILE A 152 -7.41 -15.19 6.28
N LYS A 153 -8.44 -15.75 6.90
CA LYS A 153 -9.57 -16.37 6.20
C LYS A 153 -10.72 -15.36 6.22
N ILE A 154 -10.97 -14.72 5.08
CA ILE A 154 -12.14 -13.88 4.90
C ILE A 154 -13.33 -14.82 4.65
N SER A 155 -14.37 -14.72 5.47
CA SER A 155 -15.59 -15.53 5.42
C SER A 155 -16.63 -14.97 4.44
#